data_AF-A0A1F6CXS4-F1
#
_entry.id   AF-A0A1F6CXS4-F1
#
_cell.length_a   1.000
_cell.length_b   1.000
_cell.length_c   1.000
_cell.angle_alpha   90.00
_cell.angle_beta   90.00
_cell.angle_gamma   90.00
#
_symmetry.space_group_name_H-M   'P 1'
#
loop_
_entity.id
_entity.type
_entity.pdbx_description
1 polymer ?
#
loop_
_entity_poly.entity_id
_entity_poly.type
_entity_poly.pdbx_seq_one_letter_code
_entity_poly.pdbx_strand_id
1 'polypeptide(L)'
;MEHTSHQKILQVIDPEMMVWVLDDTLDQASVEQLCKACALIVDGVPDRRIPKRRLVVDLAEAFYKNEKIAQRIDEALAEANRDVLRACREMSLPEISEQVADRDGLLREQRTGRLLYALANDPREEVKGAARTLFASLSEKDASAEDARRAGEVEARLKARLAEVTRTCEQLRQEVEEARERLAAVESEKRVYEEKLQGLVEERTALKRRVLDLQRDLAAAQTAQRHAEEEAAKLRQRVEHPVAADAGTSASSLNHLTRESRKIQYTLEKIEKCLDAAPRKAEGPDRFLEALSDTVMEVKSLVTREIIDNGRERNEVRRSIEDMRGEMRGLQSEMRRASELDRRPVRMPGEAERVGVFVDVQNIFYAAKQFNARLDFEKLLRTSAGNRRLIRAIAYVVQSPEVDQSGFITMLQQKSYEVKRKNLRLRSDGSAKGDWDMGMAIDIIDLAKKLDVVVLVSGDGDFVSLVNLIKTVGPKVEVYSFLHNTARDLIQAADEHFPIDDSLLLRLNGDYISARQQREAAEAARLAEVVQPPEPVRLGEVARVTELARSPEPAPVEEGKG
;
A
#
# COMPACT_ATOMS: atom_id res chain seq x y z
N MET A 1 -41.84 -60.25 -21.64
CA MET A 1 -41.48 -58.87 -21.25
C MET A 1 -40.70 -58.31 -22.42
N GLU A 2 -41.22 -57.32 -23.12
CA GLU A 2 -40.46 -56.66 -24.19
C GLU A 2 -39.27 -55.93 -23.55
N HIS A 3 -38.06 -56.37 -23.86
CA HIS A 3 -36.85 -55.66 -23.46
C HIS A 3 -36.87 -54.25 -24.06
N THR A 4 -36.66 -53.23 -23.23
CA THR A 4 -36.50 -51.84 -23.68
C THR A 4 -35.30 -51.74 -24.63
N SER A 5 -35.30 -50.81 -25.59
CA SER A 5 -34.22 -50.66 -26.59
C SER A 5 -32.84 -50.52 -25.92
N HIS A 6 -32.76 -49.71 -24.87
CA HIS A 6 -31.66 -49.65 -23.89
C HIS A 6 -31.11 -51.03 -23.46
N GLN A 7 -31.96 -51.98 -23.02
CA GLN A 7 -31.51 -53.29 -22.54
C GLN A 7 -30.89 -54.15 -23.64
N LYS A 8 -31.31 -53.96 -24.90
CA LYS A 8 -30.74 -54.64 -26.07
C LYS A 8 -29.36 -54.07 -26.41
N ILE A 9 -29.21 -52.74 -26.31
CA ILE A 9 -27.94 -52.04 -26.54
C ILE A 9 -26.87 -52.47 -25.54
N LEU A 10 -27.22 -52.63 -24.26
CA LEU A 10 -26.30 -53.10 -23.20
C LEU A 10 -25.69 -54.49 -23.48
N GLN A 11 -26.33 -55.33 -24.29
CA GLN A 11 -25.85 -56.68 -24.61
C GLN A 11 -24.84 -56.68 -25.76
N VAL A 12 -24.75 -55.59 -26.52
CA VAL A 12 -23.96 -55.52 -27.76
C VAL A 12 -22.86 -54.47 -27.67
N ILE A 13 -23.17 -53.29 -27.09
CA ILE A 13 -22.28 -52.15 -26.98
C ILE A 13 -21.70 -52.12 -25.56
N ASP A 14 -20.38 -52.14 -25.45
CA ASP A 14 -19.64 -51.96 -24.20
C ASP A 14 -19.36 -50.47 -23.93
N PRO A 15 -18.87 -50.09 -22.74
CA PRO A 15 -18.61 -48.69 -22.43
C PRO A 15 -17.63 -47.98 -23.38
N GLU A 16 -16.64 -48.70 -23.93
CA GLU A 16 -15.66 -48.12 -24.87
C GLU A 16 -16.31 -47.88 -26.23
N MET A 17 -17.10 -48.83 -26.72
CA MET A 17 -17.92 -48.68 -27.92
C MET A 17 -18.92 -47.53 -27.79
N MET A 18 -19.52 -47.35 -26.61
CA MET A 18 -20.50 -46.29 -26.36
C MET A 18 -19.87 -44.90 -26.46
N VAL A 19 -18.62 -44.73 -26.02
CA VAL A 19 -17.86 -43.47 -26.22
C VAL A 19 -17.73 -43.15 -27.71
N TRP A 20 -17.38 -44.14 -28.53
CA TRP A 20 -17.29 -43.97 -29.98
C TRP A 20 -18.64 -43.65 -30.62
N VAL A 21 -19.70 -44.35 -30.22
CA VAL A 21 -21.06 -44.11 -30.74
C VAL A 21 -21.52 -42.69 -30.44
N LEU A 22 -21.34 -42.23 -29.20
CA LEU A 22 -21.72 -40.88 -28.78
C LEU A 22 -20.88 -39.80 -29.47
N ASP A 23 -19.57 -40.00 -29.61
CA ASP A 23 -18.68 -39.01 -30.22
C ASP A 23 -18.91 -38.87 -31.73
N ASP A 24 -19.23 -39.94 -32.43
CA ASP A 24 -19.46 -39.92 -33.89
C ASP A 24 -20.92 -39.53 -34.25
N THR A 25 -21.88 -39.89 -33.40
CA THR A 25 -23.30 -39.62 -33.66
C THR A 25 -23.69 -38.18 -33.34
N LEU A 26 -23.29 -37.69 -32.16
CA LEU A 26 -23.78 -36.41 -31.61
C LEU A 26 -22.75 -35.31 -31.82
N ASP A 27 -23.19 -34.10 -32.15
CA ASP A 27 -22.32 -32.93 -32.20
C ASP A 27 -22.08 -32.33 -30.80
N GLN A 28 -21.17 -31.35 -30.69
CA GLN A 28 -20.83 -30.71 -29.41
C GLN A 28 -22.07 -30.13 -28.71
N ALA A 29 -22.96 -29.48 -29.46
CA ALA A 29 -24.15 -28.82 -28.91
C ALA A 29 -25.14 -29.84 -28.34
N SER A 30 -25.36 -30.94 -29.06
CA SER A 30 -26.23 -32.04 -28.63
C SER A 30 -25.68 -32.73 -27.39
N VAL A 31 -24.36 -32.96 -27.33
CA VAL A 31 -23.69 -33.53 -26.14
C VAL A 31 -23.84 -32.62 -24.93
N GLU A 32 -23.62 -31.31 -25.08
CA GLU A 32 -23.80 -30.34 -23.99
C GLU A 32 -25.25 -30.27 -23.51
N GLN A 33 -26.22 -30.27 -24.43
CA GLN A 33 -27.65 -30.26 -24.10
C GLN A 33 -28.06 -31.54 -23.36
N LEU A 34 -27.54 -32.69 -23.79
CA LEU A 34 -27.81 -33.99 -23.17
C LEU A 34 -27.19 -34.07 -21.76
N CYS A 35 -25.97 -33.58 -21.58
CA CYS A 35 -25.33 -33.48 -20.27
C CYS A 35 -26.11 -32.58 -19.30
N LYS A 36 -26.60 -31.43 -19.77
CA LYS A 36 -27.47 -30.54 -18.97
C LYS A 36 -28.78 -31.22 -18.61
N ALA A 37 -29.44 -31.86 -19.58
CA ALA A 37 -30.68 -32.59 -19.35
C ALA A 37 -30.49 -33.73 -18.33
N CYS A 38 -29.33 -34.39 -18.33
CA CYS A 38 -28.99 -35.46 -17.39
C CYS A 38 -28.41 -34.96 -16.05
N ALA A 39 -28.34 -33.63 -15.84
CA ALA A 39 -27.74 -33.01 -14.65
C ALA A 39 -26.28 -33.43 -14.40
N LEU A 40 -25.54 -33.76 -15.45
CA LEU A 40 -24.11 -34.11 -15.39
C LEU A 40 -23.21 -32.86 -15.42
N ILE A 41 -23.76 -31.71 -15.82
CA ILE A 41 -23.13 -30.39 -15.70
C ILE A 41 -23.85 -29.61 -14.61
N VAL A 42 -23.12 -29.17 -13.58
CA VAL A 42 -23.63 -28.29 -12.52
C VAL A 42 -23.32 -26.84 -12.91
N ASP A 43 -24.35 -26.00 -13.00
CA ASP A 43 -24.19 -24.57 -13.25
C ASP A 43 -23.35 -23.94 -12.13
N GLY A 44 -22.13 -23.48 -12.47
CA GLY A 44 -21.20 -22.91 -11.48
C GLY A 44 -19.78 -22.61 -11.96
N VAL A 45 -19.42 -22.90 -13.22
CA VAL A 45 -18.08 -22.57 -13.75
C VAL A 45 -18.21 -21.57 -14.89
N PRO A 46 -17.64 -20.35 -14.78
CA PRO A 46 -17.64 -19.40 -15.86
C PRO A 46 -16.67 -19.84 -16.98
N ASP A 47 -17.21 -19.95 -18.18
CA ASP A 47 -16.57 -19.82 -19.48
C ASP A 47 -15.29 -20.63 -19.76
N ARG A 48 -15.31 -21.94 -19.45
CA ARG A 48 -14.45 -22.92 -20.13
C ARG A 48 -15.33 -23.88 -20.90
N ARG A 49 -15.29 -23.82 -22.24
CA ARG A 49 -15.87 -24.87 -23.10
C ARG A 49 -15.25 -26.21 -22.70
N ILE A 50 -16.04 -27.10 -22.12
CA ILE A 50 -15.58 -28.44 -21.77
C ILE A 50 -15.39 -29.21 -23.09
N PRO A 51 -14.20 -29.81 -23.34
CA PRO A 51 -13.97 -30.57 -24.56
C PRO A 51 -15.00 -31.69 -24.74
N LYS A 52 -15.55 -31.85 -25.95
CA LYS A 52 -16.54 -32.88 -26.33
C LYS A 52 -16.25 -34.24 -25.69
N ARG A 53 -15.02 -34.70 -25.89
CA ARG A 53 -14.56 -36.03 -25.51
C ARG A 53 -14.73 -36.30 -24.01
N ARG A 54 -14.56 -35.29 -23.16
CA ARG A 54 -14.77 -35.44 -21.72
C ARG A 54 -16.25 -35.64 -21.39
N LEU A 55 -17.11 -34.82 -21.98
CA LEU A 55 -18.57 -34.93 -21.80
C LEU A 55 -19.11 -36.26 -22.31
N VAL A 56 -18.57 -36.75 -23.43
CA VAL A 56 -18.92 -38.04 -24.01
C VAL A 56 -18.56 -39.20 -23.07
N VAL A 57 -17.37 -39.18 -22.46
CA VAL A 57 -16.97 -40.21 -21.48
C VAL A 57 -17.90 -40.20 -20.26
N ASP A 58 -18.21 -39.00 -19.74
CA ASP A 58 -19.11 -38.85 -18.59
C ASP A 58 -20.54 -39.38 -18.91
N LEU A 59 -21.04 -39.11 -20.13
CA LEU A 59 -22.33 -39.63 -20.61
C LEU A 59 -22.30 -41.15 -20.80
N ALA A 60 -21.24 -41.69 -21.39
CA ALA A 60 -21.07 -43.13 -21.60
C ALA A 60 -21.08 -43.85 -20.26
N GLU A 61 -20.34 -43.37 -19.25
CA GLU A 61 -20.39 -43.96 -17.92
C GLU A 61 -21.80 -43.85 -17.28
N ALA A 62 -22.45 -42.70 -17.41
CA ALA A 62 -23.78 -42.48 -16.86
C ALA A 62 -24.85 -43.39 -17.49
N PHE A 63 -24.70 -43.72 -18.78
CA PHE A 63 -25.56 -44.65 -19.50
C PHE A 63 -25.64 -46.03 -18.84
N TYR A 64 -24.52 -46.58 -18.37
CA TYR A 64 -24.50 -47.91 -17.72
C TYR A 64 -24.87 -47.86 -16.23
N LYS A 65 -24.81 -46.68 -15.60
CA LYS A 65 -25.05 -46.51 -14.15
C LYS A 65 -26.49 -46.11 -13.81
N ASN A 66 -27.23 -45.46 -14.72
CA ASN A 66 -28.54 -44.91 -14.43
C ASN A 66 -29.53 -45.12 -15.59
N GLU A 67 -30.52 -45.98 -15.39
CA GLU A 67 -31.53 -46.35 -16.40
C GLU A 67 -32.30 -45.14 -16.95
N LYS A 68 -32.61 -44.13 -16.12
CA LYS A 68 -33.31 -42.92 -16.59
C LYS A 68 -32.45 -42.05 -17.49
N ILE A 69 -31.14 -42.00 -17.23
CA ILE A 69 -30.18 -41.31 -18.09
C ILE A 69 -29.97 -42.12 -19.37
N ALA A 70 -29.89 -43.45 -19.25
CA ALA A 70 -29.77 -44.36 -20.38
C ALA A 70 -30.93 -44.20 -21.39
N GLN A 71 -32.17 -44.14 -20.90
CA GLN A 71 -33.36 -43.91 -21.75
C GLN A 71 -33.27 -42.60 -22.52
N ARG A 72 -32.82 -41.51 -21.88
CA ARG A 72 -32.67 -40.20 -22.54
C ARG A 72 -31.56 -40.19 -23.58
N ILE A 73 -30.45 -40.86 -23.30
CA ILE A 73 -29.36 -41.02 -24.26
C ILE A 73 -29.80 -41.88 -25.45
N ASP A 74 -30.51 -42.98 -25.20
CA ASP A 74 -31.09 -43.87 -26.23
C ASP A 74 -32.08 -43.11 -27.13
N GLU A 75 -32.97 -42.29 -26.56
CA GLU A 75 -33.88 -41.42 -27.32
C GLU A 75 -33.11 -40.43 -28.23
N ALA A 76 -32.07 -39.78 -27.70
CA ALA A 76 -31.25 -38.84 -28.47
C ALA A 76 -30.48 -39.53 -29.60
N LEU A 77 -29.91 -40.71 -29.35
CA LEU A 77 -29.21 -41.50 -30.35
C LEU A 77 -30.17 -42.07 -31.41
N ALA A 78 -31.36 -42.51 -31.01
CA ALA A 78 -32.39 -42.99 -31.93
C ALA A 78 -32.87 -41.88 -32.86
N GLU A 79 -33.02 -40.65 -32.35
CA GLU A 79 -33.38 -39.49 -33.17
C GLU A 79 -32.27 -39.14 -34.16
N ALA A 80 -31.02 -39.04 -33.69
CA ALA A 80 -29.87 -38.70 -34.52
C ALA A 80 -29.57 -39.75 -35.61
N ASN A 81 -29.93 -41.03 -35.38
CA ASN A 81 -29.68 -42.14 -36.29
C ASN A 81 -30.91 -42.64 -37.04
N ARG A 82 -32.03 -41.89 -37.06
CA ARG A 82 -33.31 -42.35 -37.63
C ARG A 82 -33.21 -42.89 -39.07
N ASP A 83 -32.48 -42.20 -39.94
CA ASP A 83 -32.33 -42.60 -41.34
C ASP A 83 -31.42 -43.83 -41.50
N VAL A 84 -30.34 -43.90 -40.71
CA VAL A 84 -29.40 -45.03 -40.71
C VAL A 84 -30.08 -46.29 -40.16
N LEU A 85 -30.91 -46.16 -39.13
CA LEU A 85 -31.73 -47.23 -38.58
C LEU A 85 -32.72 -47.79 -39.61
N ARG A 86 -33.34 -46.91 -40.42
CA ARG A 86 -34.25 -47.34 -41.49
C ARG A 86 -33.49 -48.08 -42.59
N ALA A 87 -32.40 -47.49 -43.07
CA ALA A 87 -31.56 -48.11 -44.10
C ALA A 87 -31.03 -49.48 -43.65
N CYS A 88 -30.58 -49.61 -42.39
CA CYS A 88 -30.07 -50.87 -41.85
C CYS A 88 -31.12 -52.00 -41.86
N ARG A 89 -32.39 -51.69 -41.56
CA ARG A 89 -33.49 -52.66 -41.56
C ARG A 89 -33.85 -53.16 -42.96
N GLU A 90 -33.64 -52.33 -43.98
CA GLU A 90 -33.96 -52.65 -45.37
C GLU A 90 -32.81 -53.40 -46.08
N MET A 91 -31.59 -53.33 -45.56
CA MET A 91 -30.41 -54.02 -46.11
C MET A 91 -30.36 -55.52 -45.78
N SER A 92 -29.83 -56.29 -46.72
CA SER A 92 -29.50 -57.70 -46.56
C SER A 92 -28.17 -57.91 -45.79
N LEU A 93 -27.99 -59.11 -45.21
CA LEU A 93 -26.79 -59.45 -44.45
C LEU A 93 -25.47 -59.33 -45.28
N PRO A 94 -25.44 -59.71 -46.57
CA PRO A 94 -24.27 -59.48 -47.42
C PRO A 94 -23.92 -58.00 -47.60
N GLU A 95 -24.91 -57.13 -47.82
CA GLU A 95 -24.70 -55.68 -47.98
C GLU A 95 -24.17 -55.04 -46.68
N ILE A 96 -24.70 -55.47 -45.52
CA ILE A 96 -24.19 -55.06 -44.21
C ILE A 96 -22.73 -55.50 -44.01
N SER A 97 -22.41 -56.73 -44.40
CA SER A 97 -21.04 -57.26 -44.29
C SER A 97 -20.05 -56.51 -45.18
N GLU A 98 -20.47 -56.08 -46.37
CA GLU A 98 -19.67 -55.25 -47.28
C GLU A 98 -19.41 -53.86 -46.68
N GLN A 99 -20.44 -53.21 -46.11
CA GLN A 99 -20.26 -51.92 -45.43
C GLN A 99 -19.35 -52.02 -44.21
N VAL A 100 -19.48 -53.06 -43.40
CA VAL A 100 -18.61 -53.32 -42.25
C VAL A 100 -17.17 -53.60 -42.68
N ALA A 101 -16.96 -54.17 -43.87
CA ALA A 101 -15.64 -54.42 -44.42
C ALA A 101 -14.93 -53.14 -44.92
N ASP A 102 -15.67 -52.13 -45.40
CA ASP A 102 -15.12 -50.82 -45.82
C ASP A 102 -14.84 -49.89 -44.62
N ARG A 103 -13.96 -50.35 -43.72
CA ARG A 103 -13.59 -49.63 -42.50
C ARG A 103 -13.02 -48.24 -42.78
N ASP A 104 -12.14 -48.14 -43.77
CA ASP A 104 -11.43 -46.90 -44.06
C ASP A 104 -12.36 -45.86 -44.74
N GLY A 105 -13.43 -46.30 -45.42
CA GLY A 105 -14.52 -45.45 -45.88
C GLY A 105 -15.37 -44.93 -44.71
N LEU A 106 -15.76 -45.82 -43.80
CA LEU A 106 -16.57 -45.47 -42.61
C LEU A 106 -15.88 -44.45 -41.70
N LEU A 107 -14.57 -44.60 -41.47
CA LEU A 107 -13.77 -43.67 -40.68
C LEU A 107 -13.62 -42.30 -41.37
N ARG A 108 -13.45 -42.27 -42.70
CA ARG A 108 -13.35 -41.03 -43.47
C ARG A 108 -14.67 -40.24 -43.46
N GLU A 109 -15.80 -40.93 -43.49
CA GLU A 109 -17.12 -40.31 -43.53
C GLU A 109 -17.71 -39.99 -42.14
N GLN A 110 -17.03 -40.36 -41.03
CA GLN A 110 -17.56 -40.22 -39.66
C GLN A 110 -18.95 -40.87 -39.50
N ARG A 111 -19.05 -42.12 -39.97
CA ARG A 111 -20.30 -42.91 -39.94
C ARG A 111 -20.20 -44.17 -39.08
N THR A 112 -19.04 -44.41 -38.49
CA THR A 112 -18.73 -45.63 -37.76
C THR A 112 -19.62 -45.82 -36.54
N GLY A 113 -19.77 -44.79 -35.69
CA GLY A 113 -20.61 -44.85 -34.49
C GLY A 113 -22.10 -44.90 -34.82
N ARG A 114 -22.52 -44.22 -35.90
CA ARG A 114 -23.90 -44.27 -36.40
C ARG A 114 -24.29 -45.67 -36.88
N LEU A 115 -23.40 -46.31 -37.62
CA LEU A 115 -23.60 -47.68 -38.09
C LEU A 115 -23.55 -48.68 -36.93
N LEU A 116 -22.58 -48.56 -36.00
CA LEU A 116 -22.50 -49.39 -34.80
C LEU A 116 -23.78 -49.36 -33.97
N TYR A 117 -24.34 -48.16 -33.77
CA TYR A 117 -25.61 -48.00 -33.07
C TYR A 117 -26.78 -48.65 -33.82
N ALA A 118 -26.84 -48.47 -35.14
CA ALA A 118 -27.90 -49.05 -35.97
C ALA A 118 -27.85 -50.59 -35.97
N LEU A 119 -26.67 -51.18 -36.08
CA LEU A 119 -26.45 -52.64 -36.05
C LEU A 119 -26.79 -53.22 -34.68
N ALA A 120 -26.44 -52.53 -33.58
CA ALA A 120 -26.76 -52.98 -32.23
C ALA A 120 -28.27 -52.95 -31.91
N ASN A 121 -29.01 -52.05 -32.56
CA ASN A 121 -30.45 -51.88 -32.38
C ASN A 121 -31.30 -52.66 -33.41
N ASP A 122 -30.67 -53.42 -34.32
CA ASP A 122 -31.37 -54.26 -35.30
C ASP A 122 -32.02 -55.48 -34.60
N PRO A 123 -33.24 -55.91 -35.00
CA PRO A 123 -33.87 -57.10 -34.42
C PRO A 123 -33.20 -58.43 -34.80
N ARG A 124 -32.39 -58.49 -35.85
CA ARG A 124 -31.72 -59.71 -36.34
C ARG A 124 -30.42 -59.95 -35.58
N GLU A 125 -30.27 -61.12 -34.96
CA GLU A 125 -29.07 -61.46 -34.16
C GLU A 125 -27.79 -61.57 -35.02
N GLU A 126 -27.93 -61.98 -36.28
CA GLU A 126 -26.81 -62.06 -37.22
C GLU A 126 -26.21 -60.68 -37.50
N VAL A 127 -27.05 -59.64 -37.50
CA VAL A 127 -26.64 -58.24 -37.74
C VAL A 127 -25.96 -57.64 -36.52
N LYS A 128 -26.42 -57.96 -35.30
CA LYS A 128 -25.75 -57.56 -34.05
C LYS A 128 -24.34 -58.14 -33.93
N GLY A 129 -24.11 -59.34 -34.47
CA GLY A 129 -22.78 -59.94 -34.57
C GLY A 129 -21.81 -59.07 -35.38
N ALA A 130 -22.28 -58.42 -36.44
CA ALA A 130 -21.47 -57.55 -37.29
C ALA A 130 -20.99 -56.28 -36.57
N ALA A 131 -21.75 -55.76 -35.60
CA ALA A 131 -21.34 -54.63 -34.76
C ALA A 131 -20.08 -54.96 -33.94
N ARG A 132 -20.02 -56.17 -33.36
CA ARG A 132 -18.88 -56.63 -32.57
C ARG A 132 -17.63 -56.83 -33.46
N THR A 133 -17.82 -57.36 -34.66
CA THR A 133 -16.74 -57.53 -35.64
C THR A 133 -16.17 -56.18 -36.09
N LEU A 134 -17.03 -55.21 -36.37
CA LEU A 134 -16.60 -53.85 -36.73
C LEU A 134 -15.77 -53.22 -35.61
N PHE A 135 -16.21 -53.31 -34.36
CA PHE A 135 -15.47 -52.75 -33.23
C PHE A 135 -14.13 -53.43 -32.96
N ALA A 136 -14.08 -54.77 -32.99
CA ALA A 136 -12.83 -55.51 -32.83
C ALA A 136 -11.77 -55.08 -33.86
N SER A 137 -12.19 -54.82 -35.10
CA SER A 137 -11.31 -54.34 -36.17
C SER A 137 -10.78 -52.90 -35.99
N LEU A 138 -11.43 -52.10 -35.14
CA LEU A 138 -11.04 -50.73 -34.79
C LEU A 138 -10.11 -50.70 -33.56
N SER A 139 -10.36 -51.57 -32.57
CA SER A 139 -9.57 -51.66 -31.34
C SER A 139 -8.13 -52.16 -31.56
N GLU A 140 -7.91 -53.09 -32.51
CA GLU A 140 -6.62 -53.78 -32.68
C GLU A 140 -5.47 -52.96 -33.32
N LYS A 141 -5.72 -51.78 -33.92
CA LYS A 141 -4.67 -51.05 -34.67
C LYS A 141 -4.38 -49.61 -34.23
N ASP A 142 -5.29 -48.92 -33.53
CA ASP A 142 -5.08 -47.49 -33.19
C ASP A 142 -4.38 -47.28 -31.83
N ALA A 143 -4.51 -48.22 -30.87
CA ALA A 143 -3.99 -48.07 -29.52
C ALA A 143 -2.45 -48.22 -29.38
N SER A 144 -1.75 -48.83 -30.35
CA SER A 144 -0.31 -49.13 -30.18
C SER A 144 0.63 -48.07 -30.73
N ALA A 145 0.29 -47.43 -31.84
CA ALA A 145 1.23 -46.61 -32.61
C ALA A 145 1.08 -45.11 -32.36
N GLU A 146 -0.16 -44.62 -32.21
CA GLU A 146 -0.42 -43.23 -31.86
C GLU A 146 -0.16 -42.96 -30.38
N ASP A 147 -0.56 -43.86 -29.48
CA ASP A 147 -0.36 -43.65 -28.03
C ASP A 147 1.12 -43.71 -27.63
N ALA A 148 1.93 -44.53 -28.31
CA ALA A 148 3.38 -44.55 -28.10
C ALA A 148 4.07 -43.26 -28.58
N ARG A 149 3.64 -42.68 -29.72
CA ARG A 149 4.16 -41.40 -30.20
C ARG A 149 3.72 -40.24 -29.30
N ARG A 150 2.44 -40.20 -28.91
CA ARG A 150 1.91 -39.18 -27.99
C ARG A 150 2.57 -39.26 -26.61
N ALA A 151 2.82 -40.46 -26.09
CA ALA A 151 3.55 -40.64 -24.83
C ALA A 151 4.98 -40.09 -24.90
N GLY A 152 5.70 -40.35 -26.01
CA GLY A 152 7.04 -39.81 -26.23
C GLY A 152 7.07 -38.28 -26.33
N GLU A 153 6.11 -37.67 -27.04
CA GLU A 153 6.00 -36.21 -27.15
C GLU A 153 5.65 -35.55 -25.81
N VAL A 154 4.74 -36.16 -25.04
CA VAL A 154 4.38 -35.68 -23.70
C VAL A 154 5.56 -35.80 -22.74
N GLU A 155 6.30 -36.91 -22.77
CA GLU A 155 7.49 -37.10 -21.95
C GLU A 155 8.58 -36.08 -22.29
N ALA A 156 8.83 -35.82 -23.58
CA ALA A 156 9.77 -34.80 -24.02
C ALA A 156 9.36 -33.39 -23.54
N ARG A 157 8.06 -33.05 -23.66
CA ARG A 157 7.52 -31.77 -23.19
C ARG A 157 7.62 -31.62 -21.67
N LEU A 158 7.38 -32.70 -20.91
CA LEU A 158 7.53 -32.70 -19.46
C LEU A 158 8.98 -32.56 -19.03
N LYS A 159 9.93 -33.24 -19.70
CA LYS A 159 11.37 -33.07 -19.44
C LYS A 159 11.85 -31.65 -19.73
N ALA A 160 11.39 -31.05 -20.84
CA ALA A 160 11.72 -29.66 -21.16
C ALA A 160 11.17 -28.69 -20.11
N ARG A 161 9.91 -28.88 -19.68
CA ARG A 161 9.29 -28.05 -18.65
C ARG A 161 9.95 -28.24 -17.28
N LEU A 162 10.33 -29.45 -16.93
CA LEU A 162 11.06 -29.75 -15.70
C LEU A 162 12.44 -29.06 -15.70
N ALA A 163 13.17 -29.08 -16.82
CA ALA A 163 14.44 -28.40 -16.96
C ALA A 163 14.30 -26.87 -16.84
N GLU A 164 13.25 -26.29 -17.40
CA GLU A 164 12.92 -24.86 -17.26
C GLU A 164 12.64 -24.51 -15.79
N VAL A 165 11.77 -25.26 -15.13
CA VAL A 165 11.42 -25.07 -13.71
C VAL A 165 12.65 -25.20 -12.82
N THR A 166 13.51 -26.19 -13.06
CA THR A 166 14.75 -26.37 -12.28
C THR A 166 15.67 -25.15 -12.41
N ARG A 167 15.86 -24.61 -13.63
CA ARG A 167 16.66 -23.39 -13.83
C ARG A 167 16.05 -22.19 -13.10
N THR A 168 14.73 -22.01 -13.17
CA THR A 168 14.05 -20.93 -12.45
C THR A 168 14.21 -21.09 -10.93
N CYS A 169 14.10 -22.31 -10.41
CA CYS A 169 14.34 -22.59 -8.99
C CYS A 169 15.78 -22.27 -8.57
N GLU A 170 16.78 -22.58 -9.40
CA GLU A 170 18.18 -22.24 -9.13
C GLU A 170 18.41 -20.73 -9.13
N GLN A 171 17.85 -20.01 -10.10
CA GLN A 171 17.90 -18.54 -10.15
C GLN A 171 17.27 -17.90 -8.92
N LEU A 172 16.06 -18.33 -8.54
CA LEU A 172 15.37 -17.83 -7.35
C LEU A 172 16.15 -18.14 -6.06
N ARG A 173 16.81 -19.29 -5.97
CA ARG A 173 17.67 -19.63 -4.83
C ARG A 173 18.85 -18.66 -4.72
N GLN A 174 19.47 -18.32 -5.85
CA GLN A 174 20.57 -17.35 -5.88
C GLN A 174 20.10 -15.95 -5.46
N GLU A 175 18.96 -15.49 -5.99
CA GLU A 175 18.36 -14.20 -5.61
C GLU A 175 18.02 -14.12 -4.11
N VAL A 176 17.54 -15.23 -3.53
CA VAL A 176 17.25 -15.31 -2.10
C VAL A 176 18.52 -15.23 -1.26
N GLU A 177 19.62 -15.87 -1.67
CA GLU A 177 20.90 -15.75 -0.96
C GLU A 177 21.48 -14.34 -1.07
N GLU A 178 21.44 -13.72 -2.24
CA GLU A 178 21.87 -12.32 -2.39
C GLU A 178 21.02 -11.36 -1.53
N ALA A 179 19.71 -11.60 -1.43
CA ALA A 179 18.83 -10.83 -0.55
C ALA A 179 19.16 -11.04 0.93
N ARG A 180 19.53 -12.26 1.34
CA ARG A 180 19.97 -12.56 2.71
C ARG A 180 21.26 -11.86 3.07
N GLU A 181 22.23 -11.83 2.17
CA GLU A 181 23.49 -11.09 2.39
C GLU A 181 23.24 -9.59 2.54
N ARG A 182 22.38 -9.01 1.69
CA ARG A 182 21.99 -7.60 1.81
C ARG A 182 21.27 -7.30 3.13
N LEU A 183 20.40 -8.21 3.58
CA LEU A 183 19.72 -8.08 4.87
C LEU A 183 20.73 -8.10 6.02
N ALA A 184 21.69 -9.04 6.01
CA ALA A 184 22.73 -9.13 7.03
C ALA A 184 23.60 -7.86 7.09
N ALA A 185 23.92 -7.26 5.93
CA ALA A 185 24.63 -5.98 5.86
C ALA A 185 23.83 -4.85 6.53
N VAL A 186 22.54 -4.70 6.19
CA VAL A 186 21.66 -3.69 6.80
C VAL A 186 21.49 -3.91 8.31
N GLU A 187 21.39 -5.16 8.77
CA GLU A 187 21.31 -5.48 10.19
C GLU A 187 22.60 -5.10 10.95
N SER A 188 23.76 -5.28 10.31
CA SER A 188 25.04 -4.86 10.88
C SER A 188 25.13 -3.34 11.03
N GLU A 189 24.68 -2.58 10.02
CA GLU A 189 24.63 -1.12 10.09
C GLU A 189 23.64 -0.64 11.15
N LYS A 190 22.47 -1.28 11.24
CA LYS A 190 21.47 -1.00 12.27
C LYS A 190 22.06 -1.13 13.68
N ARG A 191 22.84 -2.18 13.96
CA ARG A 191 23.51 -2.35 15.26
C ARG A 191 24.45 -1.20 15.60
N VAL A 192 25.23 -0.73 14.63
CA VAL A 192 26.13 0.43 14.82
C VAL A 192 25.34 1.69 15.16
N TYR A 193 24.18 1.91 14.53
CA TYR A 193 23.31 3.05 14.84
C TYR A 193 22.62 2.91 16.21
N GLU A 194 22.23 1.69 16.61
CA GLU A 194 21.68 1.43 17.93
C GLU A 194 22.69 1.72 19.06
N GLU A 195 23.95 1.32 18.89
CA GLU A 195 25.03 1.65 19.83
C GLU A 195 25.27 3.16 19.92
N LYS A 196 25.30 3.87 18.78
CA LYS A 196 25.41 5.34 18.75
C LYS A 196 24.23 6.02 19.46
N LEU A 197 23.02 5.53 19.23
CA LEU A 197 21.81 6.06 19.87
C LEU A 197 21.87 5.84 21.38
N GLN A 198 22.33 4.68 21.84
CA GLN A 198 22.51 4.40 23.25
C GLN A 198 23.50 5.38 23.90
N GLY A 199 24.65 5.63 23.26
CA GLY A 199 25.61 6.63 23.73
C GLY A 199 25.01 8.04 23.85
N LEU A 200 24.28 8.49 22.82
CA LEU A 200 23.59 9.79 22.86
C LEU A 200 22.52 9.87 23.94
N VAL A 201 21.81 8.77 24.20
CA VAL A 201 20.82 8.71 25.28
C VAL A 201 21.49 8.85 26.65
N GLU A 202 22.62 8.19 26.86
CA GLU A 202 23.41 8.30 28.10
C GLU A 202 23.91 9.74 28.29
N GLU A 203 24.51 10.34 27.27
CA GLU A 203 24.98 11.73 27.29
C GLU A 203 23.84 12.72 27.60
N ARG A 204 22.69 12.56 26.95
CA ARG A 204 21.49 13.36 27.23
C ARG A 204 21.04 13.20 28.68
N THR A 205 21.10 12.00 29.26
CA THR A 205 20.74 11.81 30.67
C THR A 205 21.73 12.48 31.62
N ALA A 206 23.02 12.48 31.30
CA ALA A 206 24.04 13.19 32.06
C ALA A 206 23.82 14.71 32.00
N LEU A 207 23.57 15.26 30.81
CA LEU A 207 23.27 16.69 30.63
C LEU A 207 22.00 17.10 31.38
N LYS A 208 20.95 16.27 31.37
CA LYS A 208 19.72 16.54 32.15
C LYS A 208 20.01 16.64 33.65
N ARG A 209 20.85 15.76 34.21
CA ARG A 209 21.25 15.86 35.63
C ARG A 209 22.00 17.16 35.89
N ARG A 210 22.95 17.51 35.01
CA ARG A 210 23.73 18.75 35.13
C ARG A 210 22.85 20.00 35.12
N VAL A 211 21.84 20.05 34.25
CA VAL A 211 20.88 21.16 34.20
C VAL A 211 20.08 21.26 35.50
N LEU A 212 19.63 20.13 36.06
CA LEU A 212 18.91 20.13 37.34
C LEU A 212 19.78 20.63 38.49
N ASP A 213 21.06 20.26 38.52
CA ASP A 213 22.00 20.74 39.53
C ASP A 213 22.22 22.25 39.39
N LEU A 214 22.44 22.76 38.16
CA LEU A 214 22.57 24.19 37.91
C LEU A 214 21.30 24.98 38.27
N GLN A 215 20.12 24.40 38.09
CA GLN A 215 18.85 25.02 38.52
C GLN A 215 18.75 25.13 40.04
N ARG A 216 19.23 24.13 40.79
CA ARG A 216 19.31 24.19 42.25
C ARG A 216 20.29 25.24 42.70
N ASP A 217 21.47 25.30 42.09
CA ASP A 217 22.50 26.29 42.40
C ASP A 217 22.00 27.71 42.12
N LEU A 218 21.30 27.92 41.00
CA LEU A 218 20.70 29.21 40.67
C LEU A 218 19.62 29.60 41.68
N ALA A 219 18.75 28.67 42.09
CA ALA A 219 17.73 28.94 43.11
C ALA A 219 18.37 29.33 44.45
N ALA A 220 19.44 28.62 44.87
CA ALA A 220 20.20 28.94 46.06
C ALA A 220 20.83 30.35 45.97
N ALA A 221 21.45 30.68 44.83
CA ALA A 221 22.01 32.01 44.59
C ALA A 221 20.95 33.12 44.63
N GLN A 222 19.77 32.89 44.05
CA GLN A 222 18.65 33.85 44.11
C GLN A 222 18.13 34.04 45.53
N THR A 223 18.05 32.98 46.35
CA THR A 223 17.66 33.11 47.76
C THR A 223 18.71 33.89 48.56
N ALA A 224 19.99 33.65 48.32
CA ALA A 224 21.08 34.39 48.95
C ALA A 224 21.07 35.87 48.55
N GLN A 225 20.80 36.15 47.27
CA GLN A 225 20.66 37.52 46.77
C GLN A 225 19.50 38.25 47.45
N ARG A 226 18.31 37.63 47.54
CA ARG A 226 17.16 38.24 48.25
C ARG A 226 17.48 38.53 49.71
N HIS A 227 18.14 37.59 50.40
CA HIS A 227 18.56 37.82 51.78
C HIS A 227 19.56 38.97 51.89
N ALA A 228 20.51 39.10 50.96
CA ALA A 228 21.45 40.22 50.92
C ALA A 228 20.74 41.56 50.64
N GLU A 229 19.75 41.57 49.76
CA GLU A 229 18.92 42.75 49.46
C GLU A 229 18.06 43.18 50.65
N GLU A 230 17.46 42.22 51.37
CA GLU A 230 16.71 42.46 52.60
C GLU A 230 17.60 43.02 53.72
N GLU A 231 18.79 42.44 53.92
CA GLU A 231 19.76 42.97 54.88
C GLU A 231 20.24 44.37 54.50
N ALA A 232 20.51 44.62 53.21
CA ALA A 232 20.85 45.95 52.71
C ALA A 232 19.70 46.95 52.93
N ALA A 233 18.44 46.53 52.76
CA ALA A 233 17.26 47.36 53.02
C ALA A 233 17.10 47.68 54.51
N LYS A 234 17.28 46.69 55.41
CA LYS A 234 17.28 46.90 56.87
C LYS A 234 18.38 47.85 57.30
N LEU A 235 19.58 47.73 56.73
CA LEU A 235 20.70 48.64 56.99
C LEU A 235 20.39 50.06 56.52
N ARG A 236 19.78 50.24 55.34
CA ARG A 236 19.33 51.55 54.85
C ARG A 236 18.27 52.18 55.76
N GLN A 237 17.29 51.40 56.20
CA GLN A 237 16.24 51.87 57.12
C GLN A 237 16.80 52.25 58.50
N ARG A 238 17.86 51.58 58.97
CA ARG A 238 18.60 51.96 60.20
C ARG A 238 19.44 53.22 60.02
N VAL A 239 19.85 53.57 58.80
CA VAL A 239 20.59 54.80 58.48
C VAL A 239 19.65 56.00 58.33
N GLU A 240 18.38 55.79 57.94
CA GLU A 240 17.39 56.86 57.72
C GLU A 240 16.63 57.30 59.00
N HIS A 241 16.75 56.59 60.13
CA HIS A 241 16.17 57.03 61.40
C HIS A 241 17.17 57.87 62.24
N PRO A 242 16.87 59.15 62.56
CA PRO A 242 17.70 59.94 63.46
C PRO A 242 17.32 59.74 64.94
N VAL A 243 18.35 59.43 65.75
CA VAL A 243 18.54 59.80 67.18
C VAL A 243 17.86 58.92 68.25
N ALA A 244 18.67 58.11 68.97
CA ALA A 244 19.06 58.31 70.38
C ALA A 244 19.57 57.00 71.05
N ALA A 245 20.80 57.06 71.57
CA ALA A 245 21.50 56.06 72.42
C ALA A 245 21.85 54.72 71.71
N ASP A 246 23.06 54.20 71.68
CA ASP A 246 24.20 54.33 72.58
C ASP A 246 25.47 54.05 71.75
N ALA A 247 26.39 55.02 71.72
CA ALA A 247 27.56 55.02 70.86
C ALA A 247 28.83 54.83 71.71
N GLY A 248 29.26 53.58 71.86
CA GLY A 248 30.52 53.25 72.54
C GLY A 248 31.61 52.68 71.64
N THR A 249 31.27 52.03 70.52
CA THR A 249 32.26 51.17 69.83
C THR A 249 32.34 51.31 68.31
N SER A 250 31.41 52.02 67.66
CA SER A 250 31.42 52.18 66.19
C SER A 250 32.06 53.47 65.68
N ALA A 251 32.49 54.37 66.57
CA ALA A 251 33.16 55.62 66.18
C ALA A 251 34.62 55.42 65.74
N SER A 252 35.28 54.34 66.16
CA SER A 252 36.69 54.06 65.79
C SER A 252 36.82 53.55 64.35
N SER A 253 35.94 52.62 63.93
CA SER A 253 35.96 52.06 62.57
C SER A 253 35.51 53.05 61.50
N LEU A 254 34.52 53.89 61.80
CA LEU A 254 34.10 54.97 60.90
C LEU A 254 35.18 56.03 60.77
N ASN A 255 35.81 56.46 61.88
CA ASN A 255 36.94 57.40 61.81
C ASN A 255 38.17 56.82 61.11
N HIS A 256 38.38 55.51 61.14
CA HIS A 256 39.46 54.82 60.42
C HIS A 256 39.23 54.82 58.90
N LEU A 257 38.03 54.43 58.45
CA LEU A 257 37.66 54.45 57.02
C LEU A 257 37.61 55.88 56.46
N THR A 258 37.15 56.86 57.23
CA THR A 258 37.18 58.27 56.82
C THR A 258 38.60 58.84 56.81
N ARG A 259 39.52 58.35 57.66
CA ARG A 259 40.96 58.69 57.60
C ARG A 259 41.63 58.09 56.37
N GLU A 260 41.36 56.83 56.04
CA GLU A 260 41.93 56.14 54.88
C GLU A 260 41.45 56.78 53.57
N SER A 261 40.17 57.11 53.48
CA SER A 261 39.62 57.78 52.30
C SER A 261 40.20 59.19 52.11
N ARG A 262 40.43 59.94 53.20
CA ARG A 262 41.12 61.25 53.16
C ARG A 262 42.59 61.14 52.81
N LYS A 263 43.29 60.06 53.19
CA LYS A 263 44.69 59.82 52.78
C LYS A 263 44.77 59.57 51.27
N ILE A 264 43.84 58.78 50.71
CA ILE A 264 43.78 58.48 49.27
C ILE A 264 43.51 59.75 48.47
N GLN A 265 42.57 60.58 48.91
CA GLN A 265 42.32 61.89 48.29
C GLN A 265 43.50 62.86 48.42
N TYR A 266 44.17 62.91 49.57
CA TYR A 266 45.37 63.74 49.76
C TYR A 266 46.54 63.25 48.89
N THR A 267 46.69 61.93 48.68
CA THR A 267 47.69 61.39 47.76
C THR A 267 47.37 61.69 46.30
N LEU A 268 46.09 61.71 45.91
CA LEU A 268 45.66 62.15 44.59
C LEU A 268 45.95 63.65 44.38
N GLU A 269 45.59 64.51 45.32
CA GLU A 269 45.89 65.95 45.27
C GLU A 269 47.39 66.26 45.35
N LYS A 270 48.20 65.44 46.03
CA LYS A 270 49.66 65.58 46.11
C LYS A 270 50.34 65.13 44.81
N ILE A 271 49.81 64.11 44.15
CA ILE A 271 50.23 63.71 42.79
C ILE A 271 49.86 64.81 41.79
N GLU A 272 48.67 65.41 41.92
CA GLU A 272 48.21 66.57 41.15
C GLU A 272 49.12 67.80 41.36
N LYS A 273 49.50 68.12 42.60
CA LYS A 273 50.42 69.24 42.90
C LYS A 273 51.88 68.96 42.54
N CYS A 274 52.31 67.70 42.56
CA CYS A 274 53.63 67.31 42.06
C CYS A 274 53.69 67.38 40.52
N LEU A 275 52.56 67.18 39.83
CA LEU A 275 52.39 67.45 38.41
C LEU A 275 52.42 68.96 38.10
N ASP A 276 51.93 69.81 39.02
CA ASP A 276 51.98 71.27 38.87
C ASP A 276 53.35 71.92 39.19
N ALA A 277 54.28 71.22 39.85
CA ALA A 277 55.49 71.83 40.42
C ALA A 277 56.84 71.41 39.79
N ALA A 278 56.89 70.59 38.73
CA ALA A 278 58.17 70.20 38.13
C ALA A 278 58.62 71.17 37.01
N PRO A 279 59.92 71.57 36.93
CA PRO A 279 60.35 72.77 36.23
C PRO A 279 60.49 72.59 34.71
N ARG A 280 60.25 73.67 33.98
CA ARG A 280 60.61 73.80 32.55
C ARG A 280 62.13 73.87 32.35
N LYS A 281 62.63 72.98 31.48
CA LYS A 281 63.81 73.01 30.57
C LYS A 281 64.64 71.72 30.76
N ALA A 282 64.92 70.87 29.79
CA ALA A 282 64.63 70.71 28.36
C ALA A 282 64.71 69.16 28.15
N GLU A 283 63.84 68.48 27.41
CA GLU A 283 63.57 68.58 25.98
C GLU A 283 62.12 68.14 25.72
N GLY A 284 61.37 68.95 24.97
CA GLY A 284 60.15 68.55 24.26
C GLY A 284 58.96 68.08 25.12
N PRO A 285 58.03 68.97 25.50
CA PRO A 285 56.80 68.60 26.23
C PRO A 285 55.88 67.66 25.44
N ASP A 286 56.04 67.58 24.12
CA ASP A 286 55.21 66.74 23.27
C ASP A 286 55.46 65.24 23.51
N ARG A 287 56.72 64.80 23.67
CA ARG A 287 57.04 63.35 23.79
C ARG A 287 56.56 62.70 25.08
N PHE A 288 56.57 63.44 26.18
CA PHE A 288 56.11 62.92 27.47
C PHE A 288 54.59 62.93 27.58
N LEU A 289 53.93 63.97 27.05
CA LEU A 289 52.47 64.03 26.97
C LEU A 289 51.92 63.04 25.94
N GLU A 290 52.63 62.79 24.83
CA GLU A 290 52.36 61.68 23.91
C GLU A 290 52.50 60.34 24.64
N ALA A 291 53.63 60.06 25.29
CA ALA A 291 53.83 58.77 25.96
C ALA A 291 52.78 58.46 27.07
N LEU A 292 52.33 59.49 27.80
CA LEU A 292 51.32 59.35 28.86
C LEU A 292 49.89 59.25 28.27
N SER A 293 49.60 60.01 27.21
CA SER A 293 48.35 59.89 26.46
C SER A 293 48.25 58.53 25.75
N ASP A 294 49.36 58.03 25.23
CA ASP A 294 49.48 56.74 24.55
C ASP A 294 49.24 55.60 25.53
N THR A 295 49.88 55.60 26.70
CA THR A 295 49.63 54.56 27.72
C THR A 295 48.21 54.60 28.30
N VAL A 296 47.62 55.78 28.47
CA VAL A 296 46.20 55.92 28.88
C VAL A 296 45.24 55.46 27.76
N MET A 297 45.55 55.75 26.49
CA MET A 297 44.81 55.20 25.35
C MET A 297 44.95 53.69 25.24
N GLU A 298 46.14 53.15 25.52
CA GLU A 298 46.44 51.74 25.44
C GLU A 298 45.63 50.96 26.50
N VAL A 299 45.65 51.42 27.75
CA VAL A 299 44.83 50.85 28.84
C VAL A 299 43.33 51.00 28.54
N LYS A 300 42.88 52.15 28.02
CA LYS A 300 41.48 52.35 27.64
C LYS A 300 41.08 51.43 26.48
N SER A 301 41.96 51.20 25.51
CA SER A 301 41.73 50.31 24.37
C SER A 301 41.67 48.84 24.77
N LEU A 302 42.50 48.41 25.70
CA LEU A 302 42.50 47.05 26.25
C LEU A 302 41.23 46.78 27.05
N VAL A 303 40.82 47.71 27.91
CA VAL A 303 39.56 47.59 28.67
C VAL A 303 38.35 47.58 27.73
N THR A 304 38.33 48.42 26.69
CA THR A 304 37.23 48.45 25.73
C THR A 304 37.16 47.17 24.89
N ARG A 305 38.31 46.60 24.52
CA ARG A 305 38.41 45.34 23.78
C ARG A 305 37.91 44.16 24.61
N GLU A 306 38.32 44.07 25.88
CA GLU A 306 37.83 43.05 26.80
C GLU A 306 36.32 43.13 27.04
N ILE A 307 35.73 44.33 27.10
CA ILE A 307 34.28 44.50 27.22
C ILE A 307 33.54 43.99 25.96
N ILE A 308 34.11 44.21 24.77
CA ILE A 308 33.52 43.78 23.48
C ILE A 308 33.65 42.27 23.30
N ASP A 309 34.81 41.69 23.60
CA ASP A 309 35.08 40.27 23.43
C ASP A 309 34.27 39.44 24.43
N ASN A 310 34.20 39.86 25.71
CA ASN A 310 33.28 39.25 26.68
C ASN A 310 31.81 39.43 26.26
N GLY A 311 31.46 40.52 25.59
CA GLY A 311 30.11 40.75 25.06
C GLY A 311 29.75 39.83 23.88
N ARG A 312 30.72 39.52 23.01
CA ARG A 312 30.55 38.60 21.87
C ARG A 312 30.43 37.16 22.33
N GLU A 313 31.33 36.70 23.23
CA GLU A 313 31.26 35.35 23.79
C GLU A 313 29.93 35.12 24.51
N ARG A 314 29.44 36.10 25.29
CA ARG A 314 28.13 36.01 25.95
C ARG A 314 26.98 35.86 24.95
N ASN A 315 27.04 36.54 23.81
CA ASN A 315 26.01 36.51 22.79
C ASN A 315 26.06 35.22 21.96
N GLU A 316 27.23 34.67 21.69
CA GLU A 316 27.40 33.37 21.03
C GLU A 316 26.88 32.23 21.91
N VAL A 317 27.23 32.23 23.20
CA VAL A 317 26.70 31.27 24.17
C VAL A 317 25.18 31.39 24.27
N ARG A 318 24.64 32.61 24.27
CA ARG A 318 23.18 32.83 24.30
C ARG A 318 22.49 32.27 23.04
N ARG A 319 23.04 32.49 21.85
CA ARG A 319 22.51 31.98 20.59
C ARG A 319 22.55 30.45 20.55
N SER A 320 23.66 29.85 20.96
CA SER A 320 23.82 28.40 21.06
C SER A 320 22.82 27.78 22.06
N ILE A 321 22.52 28.47 23.17
CA ILE A 321 21.47 28.05 24.12
C ILE A 321 20.07 28.15 23.50
N GLU A 322 19.78 29.19 22.71
CA GLU A 322 18.49 29.34 22.04
C GLU A 322 18.29 28.28 20.92
N ASP A 323 19.35 27.96 20.19
CA ASP A 323 19.37 26.90 19.16
C ASP A 323 19.19 25.51 19.80
N MET A 324 19.95 25.19 20.86
CA MET A 324 19.77 23.97 21.64
C MET A 324 18.36 23.87 22.26
N ARG A 325 17.74 24.98 22.67
CA ARG A 325 16.34 25.01 23.14
C ARG A 325 15.35 24.76 22.00
N GLY A 326 15.66 25.21 20.78
CA GLY A 326 14.90 24.88 19.57
C GLY A 326 14.93 23.39 19.26
N GLU A 327 16.12 22.80 19.21
CA GLU A 327 16.34 21.36 18.98
C GLU A 327 15.73 20.51 20.09
N MET A 328 15.87 20.93 21.35
CA MET A 328 15.25 20.24 22.50
C MET A 328 13.72 20.27 22.44
N ARG A 329 13.09 21.32 21.90
CA ARG A 329 11.63 21.34 21.67
C ARG A 329 11.23 20.37 20.56
N GLY A 330 12.03 20.28 19.49
CA GLY A 330 11.86 19.28 18.42
C GLY A 330 11.95 17.85 18.96
N LEU A 331 13.05 17.54 19.64
CA LEU A 331 13.30 16.22 20.26
C LEU A 331 12.31 15.89 21.38
N GLN A 332 11.83 16.86 22.15
CA GLN A 332 10.77 16.64 23.14
C GLN A 332 9.43 16.30 22.47
N SER A 333 9.11 16.92 21.33
CA SER A 333 7.90 16.58 20.56
C SER A 333 7.97 15.16 19.98
N GLU A 334 9.15 14.73 19.53
CA GLU A 334 9.41 13.38 19.02
C GLU A 334 9.46 12.34 20.15
N MET A 335 10.08 12.65 21.29
CA MET A 335 10.05 11.80 22.48
C MET A 335 8.63 11.63 23.04
N ARG A 336 7.78 12.66 22.97
CA ARG A 336 6.37 12.55 23.37
C ARG A 336 5.61 11.63 22.43
N ARG A 337 5.85 11.72 21.12
CA ARG A 337 5.30 10.78 20.12
C ARG A 337 5.75 9.35 20.41
N ALA A 338 7.04 9.13 20.67
CA ALA A 338 7.63 7.82 20.98
C ALA A 338 7.15 7.24 22.32
N SER A 339 6.98 8.07 23.36
CA SER A 339 6.52 7.65 24.69
C SER A 339 5.01 7.32 24.74
N GLU A 340 4.21 7.82 23.80
CA GLU A 340 2.78 7.51 23.70
C GLU A 340 2.49 6.26 22.85
N LEU A 341 3.49 5.68 22.19
CA LEU A 341 3.33 4.52 21.30
C LEU A 341 3.23 3.17 22.02
N ASP A 342 3.44 3.15 23.34
CA ASP A 342 3.64 1.90 24.10
C ASP A 342 2.59 1.63 25.21
N ARG A 343 1.59 2.50 25.36
CA ARG A 343 0.47 2.24 26.28
C ARG A 343 -0.85 2.46 25.58
N ARG A 344 -1.62 1.39 25.35
CA ARG A 344 -3.05 1.49 25.05
C ARG A 344 -3.74 2.00 26.32
N PRO A 345 -4.34 3.19 26.32
CA PRO A 345 -5.19 3.63 27.42
C PRO A 345 -6.31 2.60 27.61
N VAL A 346 -6.41 2.02 28.80
CA VAL A 346 -7.51 1.13 29.16
C VAL A 346 -8.78 1.97 29.18
N ARG A 347 -9.71 1.66 28.28
CA ARG A 347 -11.02 2.30 28.23
C ARG A 347 -11.78 1.98 29.51
N MET A 348 -12.19 3.01 30.26
CA MET A 348 -13.02 2.83 31.44
C MET A 348 -14.47 2.56 31.02
N PRO A 349 -15.24 1.73 31.75
CA PRO A 349 -16.66 1.52 31.49
C PRO A 349 -17.41 2.87 31.53
N GLY A 350 -18.05 3.25 30.43
CA GLY A 350 -18.78 4.52 30.29
C GLY A 350 -18.07 5.60 29.47
N GLU A 351 -16.80 5.41 29.07
CA GLU A 351 -16.11 6.34 28.18
C GLU A 351 -16.46 6.08 26.70
N ALA A 352 -16.63 7.16 25.93
CA ALA A 352 -16.91 7.10 24.50
C ALA A 352 -15.74 6.46 23.73
N GLU A 353 -16.06 5.61 22.76
CA GLU A 353 -15.05 4.93 21.94
C GLU A 353 -14.19 5.93 21.19
N ARG A 354 -12.89 5.66 21.11
CA ARG A 354 -11.95 6.49 20.36
C ARG A 354 -11.92 6.03 18.91
N VAL A 355 -12.40 6.87 18.01
CA VAL A 355 -12.50 6.54 16.59
C VAL A 355 -11.47 7.31 15.76
N GLY A 356 -10.81 6.59 14.84
CA GLY A 356 -9.96 7.17 13.81
C GLY A 356 -10.55 6.89 12.43
N VAL A 357 -10.71 7.93 11.61
CA VAL A 357 -11.31 7.83 10.26
C VAL A 357 -10.21 8.04 9.22
N PHE A 358 -10.05 7.10 8.30
CA PHE A 358 -9.01 7.10 7.27
C PHE A 358 -9.66 6.96 5.91
N VAL A 359 -9.51 7.99 5.07
CA VAL A 359 -10.25 8.10 3.81
C VAL A 359 -9.32 8.06 2.62
N ASP A 360 -9.45 7.00 1.82
CA ASP A 360 -8.86 6.93 0.50
C ASP A 360 -9.71 7.71 -0.49
N VAL A 361 -9.31 8.96 -0.73
CA VAL A 361 -10.10 9.87 -1.56
C VAL A 361 -10.14 9.41 -3.00
N GLN A 362 -9.07 8.78 -3.51
CA GLN A 362 -9.05 8.30 -4.89
C GLN A 362 -10.03 7.15 -5.09
N ASN A 363 -9.94 6.10 -4.26
CA ASN A 363 -10.80 4.93 -4.40
C ASN A 363 -12.28 5.30 -4.32
N ILE A 364 -12.65 6.15 -3.35
CA ILE A 364 -14.02 6.60 -3.16
C ILE A 364 -14.50 7.52 -4.29
N PHE A 365 -13.63 8.39 -4.81
CA PHE A 365 -13.98 9.25 -5.94
C PHE A 365 -14.29 8.44 -7.20
N TYR A 366 -13.47 7.43 -7.53
CA TYR A 366 -13.72 6.56 -8.69
C TYR A 366 -15.02 5.77 -8.53
N ALA A 367 -15.27 5.24 -7.33
CA ALA A 367 -16.49 4.52 -7.04
C ALA A 367 -17.75 5.40 -7.16
N ALA A 368 -17.69 6.64 -6.67
CA ALA A 368 -18.80 7.61 -6.73
C ALA A 368 -19.11 8.09 -8.16
N LYS A 369 -18.09 8.17 -9.03
CA LYS A 369 -18.25 8.61 -10.44
C LYS A 369 -19.25 7.73 -11.21
N GLN A 370 -19.30 6.44 -10.92
CA GLN A 370 -20.24 5.51 -11.56
C GLN A 370 -21.71 5.82 -11.23
N PHE A 371 -21.97 6.58 -10.16
CA PHE A 371 -23.31 6.99 -9.71
C PHE A 371 -23.62 8.46 -10.07
N ASN A 372 -22.72 9.13 -10.80
CA ASN A 372 -22.79 10.55 -11.11
C ASN A 372 -23.08 11.42 -9.86
N ALA A 373 -22.52 11.02 -8.73
CA ALA A 373 -22.74 11.62 -7.43
C ALA A 373 -21.41 11.92 -6.76
N ARG A 374 -21.43 12.75 -5.72
CA ARG A 374 -20.24 13.06 -4.91
C ARG A 374 -20.47 12.61 -3.48
N LEU A 375 -19.42 12.12 -2.83
CA LEU A 375 -19.50 11.82 -1.40
C LEU A 375 -19.64 13.11 -0.58
N ASP A 376 -20.58 13.13 0.35
CA ASP A 376 -20.67 14.14 1.39
C ASP A 376 -19.70 13.80 2.53
N PHE A 377 -18.49 14.36 2.48
CA PHE A 377 -17.45 14.13 3.50
C PHE A 377 -17.88 14.60 4.91
N GLU A 378 -18.77 15.59 5.02
CA GLU A 378 -19.25 16.02 6.33
C GLU A 378 -20.20 14.99 6.93
N LYS A 379 -21.18 14.50 6.14
CA LYS A 379 -22.08 13.44 6.59
C LYS A 379 -21.34 12.14 6.83
N LEU A 380 -20.37 11.79 5.99
CA LEU A 380 -19.51 10.63 6.21
C LEU A 380 -18.82 10.74 7.57
N LEU A 381 -18.17 11.86 7.88
CA LEU A 381 -17.48 12.03 9.15
C LEU A 381 -18.44 11.95 10.35
N ARG A 382 -19.61 12.58 10.24
CA ARG A 382 -20.65 12.55 11.30
C ARG A 382 -21.19 11.15 11.51
N THR A 383 -21.44 10.40 10.45
CA THR A 383 -22.02 9.05 10.50
C THR A 383 -21.00 8.04 11.01
N SER A 384 -19.78 8.08 10.47
CA SER A 384 -18.68 7.21 10.91
C SER A 384 -18.22 7.51 12.33
N ALA A 385 -18.20 8.76 12.77
CA ALA A 385 -17.90 9.06 14.16
C ALA A 385 -19.08 8.75 15.09
N GLY A 386 -20.31 9.09 14.71
CA GLY A 386 -21.49 8.93 15.57
C GLY A 386 -21.32 9.64 16.91
N ASN A 387 -21.68 8.96 18.01
CA ASN A 387 -21.51 9.46 19.39
C ASN A 387 -20.12 9.16 19.98
N ARG A 388 -19.16 8.75 19.14
CA ARG A 388 -17.81 8.33 19.54
C ARG A 388 -16.87 9.53 19.55
N ARG A 389 -15.79 9.43 20.34
CA ARG A 389 -14.77 10.46 20.43
C ARG A 389 -13.85 10.37 19.21
N LEU A 390 -14.02 11.28 18.25
CA LEU A 390 -13.12 11.40 17.10
C LEU A 390 -11.72 11.83 17.56
N ILE A 391 -10.72 10.96 17.37
CA ILE A 391 -9.32 11.23 17.69
C ILE A 391 -8.60 11.83 16.48
N ARG A 392 -8.80 11.24 15.30
CA ARG A 392 -8.23 11.68 14.04
C ARG A 392 -9.17 11.37 12.88
N ALA A 393 -9.20 12.27 11.91
CA ALA A 393 -9.80 12.04 10.60
C ALA A 393 -8.76 12.44 9.56
N ILE A 394 -8.28 11.51 8.74
CA ILE A 394 -7.24 11.75 7.75
C ILE A 394 -7.80 11.43 6.36
N ALA A 395 -7.67 12.37 5.44
CA ALA A 395 -8.03 12.21 4.04
C ALA A 395 -6.76 12.19 3.18
N TYR A 396 -6.58 11.10 2.43
CA TYR A 396 -5.41 10.84 1.59
C TYR A 396 -5.71 11.27 0.16
N VAL A 397 -5.07 12.34 -0.29
CA VAL A 397 -5.33 12.96 -1.60
C VAL A 397 -4.10 12.83 -2.48
N VAL A 398 -4.30 12.37 -3.71
CA VAL A 398 -3.25 12.32 -4.73
C VAL A 398 -3.43 13.49 -5.67
N GLN A 399 -2.37 14.27 -5.81
CA GLN A 399 -2.34 15.48 -6.62
C GLN A 399 -1.67 15.16 -7.96
N SER A 400 -2.30 15.58 -9.05
CA SER A 400 -1.65 15.66 -10.35
C SER A 400 -1.23 17.11 -10.60
N PRO A 401 -0.04 17.37 -11.17
CA PRO A 401 0.45 18.72 -11.43
C PRO A 401 -0.43 19.52 -12.40
N GLU A 402 -1.25 18.84 -13.19
CA GLU A 402 -2.16 19.47 -14.14
C GLU A 402 -3.42 20.01 -13.44
N VAL A 403 -3.76 19.48 -12.26
CA VAL A 403 -5.05 19.70 -11.59
C VAL A 403 -4.94 20.60 -10.37
N ASP A 404 -5.59 21.78 -10.40
CA ASP A 404 -5.73 22.55 -9.17
C ASP A 404 -6.81 21.94 -8.26
N GLN A 405 -6.36 21.24 -7.22
CA GLN A 405 -7.21 20.64 -6.19
C GLN A 405 -7.29 21.50 -4.91
N SER A 406 -6.77 22.73 -4.92
CA SER A 406 -6.63 23.56 -3.72
C SER A 406 -7.97 23.80 -3.02
N GLY A 407 -9.02 24.13 -3.78
CA GLY A 407 -10.36 24.37 -3.23
C GLY A 407 -10.97 23.13 -2.57
N PHE A 408 -10.80 21.95 -3.17
CA PHE A 408 -11.26 20.68 -2.60
C PHE A 408 -10.53 20.35 -1.30
N ILE A 409 -9.22 20.57 -1.27
CA ILE A 409 -8.42 20.34 -0.05
C ILE A 409 -8.83 21.32 1.07
N THR A 410 -9.04 22.59 0.75
CA THR A 410 -9.54 23.56 1.74
C THR A 410 -10.90 23.15 2.27
N MET A 411 -11.80 22.62 1.43
CA MET A 411 -13.09 22.09 1.87
C MET A 411 -12.92 20.94 2.86
N LEU A 412 -12.07 19.94 2.58
CA LEU A 412 -11.80 18.83 3.50
C LEU A 412 -11.25 19.33 4.85
N GLN A 413 -10.30 20.27 4.81
CA GLN A 413 -9.73 20.88 6.03
C GLN A 413 -10.79 21.63 6.85
N GLN A 414 -11.69 22.36 6.19
CA GLN A 414 -12.83 23.02 6.85
C GLN A 414 -13.80 22.00 7.47
N LYS A 415 -13.91 20.79 6.91
CA LYS A 415 -14.70 19.68 7.46
C LYS A 415 -13.94 18.85 8.50
N SER A 416 -12.89 19.40 9.10
CA SER A 416 -12.10 18.77 10.19
C SER A 416 -11.29 17.53 9.78
N TYR A 417 -11.01 17.36 8.49
CA TYR A 417 -10.04 16.36 8.03
C TYR A 417 -8.62 16.92 8.03
N GLU A 418 -7.67 16.14 8.53
CA GLU A 418 -6.27 16.28 8.22
C GLU A 418 -6.03 15.78 6.79
N VAL A 419 -5.49 16.62 5.91
CA VAL A 419 -5.30 16.24 4.50
C VAL A 419 -3.83 15.93 4.24
N LYS A 420 -3.54 14.68 3.87
CA LYS A 420 -2.21 14.24 3.41
C LYS A 420 -2.18 14.20 1.89
N ARG A 421 -1.17 14.85 1.30
CA ARG A 421 -1.05 15.07 -0.16
C ARG A 421 0.16 14.37 -0.74
N LYS A 422 0.00 13.65 -1.85
CA LYS A 422 1.10 12.98 -2.56
C LYS A 422 1.03 13.35 -4.04
N ASN A 423 2.14 13.81 -4.59
CA ASN A 423 2.23 14.13 -6.01
C ASN A 423 2.36 12.83 -6.81
N LEU A 424 1.57 12.71 -7.88
CA LEU A 424 1.67 11.63 -8.84
C LEU A 424 3.08 11.66 -9.48
N ARG A 425 3.78 10.53 -9.44
CA ARG A 425 5.07 10.39 -10.15
C ARG A 425 4.84 9.61 -11.44
N LEU A 426 4.98 10.29 -12.57
CA LEU A 426 5.03 9.68 -13.89
C LEU A 426 6.45 9.15 -14.13
N ARG A 427 6.57 7.86 -14.43
CA ARG A 427 7.83 7.28 -14.89
C ARG A 427 7.97 7.44 -16.39
N SER A 428 9.22 7.35 -16.86
CA SER A 428 9.58 7.38 -18.29
C SER A 428 8.99 6.23 -19.11
N ASP A 429 8.47 5.19 -18.45
CA ASP A 429 7.80 4.02 -19.05
C ASP A 429 6.28 4.22 -19.22
N GLY A 430 5.74 5.39 -18.86
CA GLY A 430 4.31 5.69 -18.92
C GLY A 430 3.49 5.14 -17.75
N SER A 431 4.11 4.43 -16.80
CA SER A 431 3.43 4.00 -15.57
C SER A 431 3.33 5.14 -14.57
N ALA A 432 2.13 5.38 -14.06
CA ALA A 432 1.87 6.32 -12.98
C ALA A 432 1.95 5.58 -11.64
N LYS A 433 2.84 6.00 -10.74
CA LYS A 433 2.85 5.51 -9.35
C LYS A 433 2.43 6.63 -8.42
N GLY A 434 1.31 6.45 -7.73
CA GLY A 434 0.66 7.53 -7.01
C GLY A 434 -0.30 7.16 -5.89
N ASP A 435 -0.57 5.88 -5.60
CA ASP A 435 -1.48 5.47 -4.53
C ASP A 435 -1.00 5.90 -3.13
N TRP A 436 -1.93 5.90 -2.17
CA TRP A 436 -1.62 6.18 -0.77
C TRP A 436 -1.53 4.91 0.08
N ASP A 437 -1.71 3.72 -0.48
CA ASP A 437 -2.02 2.48 0.25
C ASP A 437 -0.99 2.17 1.33
N MET A 438 0.30 2.20 0.98
CA MET A 438 1.37 1.97 1.94
C MET A 438 1.46 3.07 3.01
N GLY A 439 1.28 4.33 2.62
CA GLY A 439 1.33 5.46 3.56
C GLY A 439 0.15 5.44 4.54
N MET A 440 -1.04 5.11 4.04
CA MET A 440 -2.24 4.95 4.84
C MET A 440 -2.11 3.73 5.78
N ALA A 441 -1.57 2.60 5.31
CA ALA A 441 -1.33 1.44 6.15
C ALA A 441 -0.38 1.75 7.33
N ILE A 442 0.72 2.46 7.08
CA ILE A 442 1.68 2.86 8.12
C ILE A 442 0.99 3.76 9.16
N ASP A 443 0.25 4.77 8.72
CA ASP A 443 -0.46 5.69 9.62
C ASP A 443 -1.52 4.97 10.46
N ILE A 444 -2.28 4.05 9.85
CA ILE A 444 -3.31 3.28 10.55
C ILE A 444 -2.67 2.40 11.63
N ILE A 445 -1.56 1.71 11.32
CA ILE A 445 -0.83 0.88 12.30
C ILE A 445 -0.30 1.72 13.45
N ASP A 446 0.28 2.89 13.16
CA ASP A 446 0.82 3.81 14.17
C ASP A 446 -0.28 4.30 15.14
N LEU A 447 -1.45 4.63 14.59
CA LEU A 447 -2.57 5.15 15.35
C LEU A 447 -3.42 4.06 16.01
N ALA A 448 -3.43 2.83 15.51
CA ALA A 448 -4.29 1.75 15.97
C ALA A 448 -4.18 1.53 17.49
N LYS A 449 -2.99 1.61 18.08
CA LYS A 449 -2.80 1.43 19.53
C LYS A 449 -3.53 2.47 20.41
N LYS A 450 -3.89 3.62 19.83
CA LYS A 450 -4.58 4.73 20.51
C LYS A 450 -6.08 4.76 20.23
N LEU A 451 -6.57 3.89 19.34
CA LEU A 451 -7.95 3.84 18.89
C LEU A 451 -8.66 2.61 19.47
N ASP A 452 -9.98 2.72 19.60
CA ASP A 452 -10.87 1.60 19.88
C ASP A 452 -11.55 1.11 18.59
N VAL A 453 -11.77 2.04 17.65
CA VAL A 453 -12.34 1.76 16.32
C VAL A 453 -11.51 2.45 15.24
N VAL A 454 -11.16 1.71 14.21
CA VAL A 454 -10.56 2.19 12.96
C VAL A 454 -11.63 2.14 11.88
N VAL A 455 -11.99 3.30 11.35
CA VAL A 455 -12.87 3.42 10.19
C VAL A 455 -12.00 3.56 8.95
N LEU A 456 -12.02 2.55 8.10
CA LEU A 456 -11.36 2.55 6.79
C LEU A 456 -12.41 2.88 5.72
N VAL A 457 -12.21 4.00 5.03
CA VAL A 457 -13.09 4.42 3.93
C VAL A 457 -12.39 4.15 2.61
N SER A 458 -12.43 2.88 2.17
CA SER A 458 -11.90 2.38 0.90
C SER A 458 -12.54 1.04 0.55
N GLY A 459 -12.68 0.75 -0.73
CA GLY A 459 -13.12 -0.55 -1.24
C GLY A 459 -11.97 -1.48 -1.69
N ASP A 460 -10.72 -1.07 -1.52
CA ASP A 460 -9.56 -1.79 -2.04
C ASP A 460 -9.22 -3.07 -1.24
N GLY A 461 -9.10 -4.20 -1.96
CA GLY A 461 -8.76 -5.49 -1.39
C GLY A 461 -7.34 -5.58 -0.83
N ASP A 462 -6.43 -4.69 -1.25
CA ASP A 462 -5.05 -4.69 -0.75
C ASP A 462 -4.96 -4.37 0.75
N PHE A 463 -6.00 -3.77 1.34
CA PHE A 463 -6.09 -3.52 2.77
C PHE A 463 -6.49 -4.75 3.61
N VAL A 464 -6.84 -5.90 3.03
CA VAL A 464 -7.24 -7.11 3.80
C VAL A 464 -6.18 -7.50 4.83
N SER A 465 -4.91 -7.50 4.43
CA SER A 465 -3.79 -7.82 5.33
C SER A 465 -3.66 -6.80 6.47
N LEU A 466 -3.90 -5.52 6.17
CA LEU A 466 -3.91 -4.45 7.18
C LEU A 466 -5.06 -4.65 8.17
N VAL A 467 -6.28 -4.90 7.69
CA VAL A 467 -7.46 -5.13 8.53
C VAL A 467 -7.21 -6.28 9.51
N ASN A 468 -6.70 -7.40 9.03
CA ASN A 468 -6.37 -8.54 9.86
C ASN A 468 -5.31 -8.20 10.92
N LEU A 469 -4.26 -7.46 10.54
CA LEU A 469 -3.24 -6.99 11.49
C LEU A 469 -3.82 -6.07 12.56
N ILE A 470 -4.62 -5.07 12.20
CA ILE A 470 -5.21 -4.13 13.16
C ILE A 470 -6.09 -4.87 14.17
N LYS A 471 -6.87 -5.87 13.73
CA LYS A 471 -7.68 -6.69 14.63
C LYS A 471 -6.84 -7.42 15.67
N THR A 472 -5.64 -7.88 15.33
CA THR A 472 -4.70 -8.45 16.32
C THR A 472 -4.14 -7.43 17.30
N VAL A 473 -4.04 -6.16 16.90
CA VAL A 473 -3.60 -5.05 17.77
C VAL A 473 -4.75 -4.63 18.72
N GLY A 474 -5.99 -4.87 18.31
CA GLY A 474 -7.18 -4.86 19.16
C GLY A 474 -8.22 -3.76 18.95
N PRO A 475 -8.08 -2.74 18.09
CA PRO A 475 -9.21 -1.96 17.61
C PRO A 475 -10.15 -2.80 16.73
N LYS A 476 -11.43 -2.45 16.73
CA LYS A 476 -12.36 -2.94 15.71
C LYS A 476 -12.12 -2.20 14.40
N VAL A 477 -12.36 -2.87 13.28
CA VAL A 477 -12.23 -2.28 11.95
C VAL A 477 -13.59 -2.21 11.28
N GLU A 478 -14.03 -0.99 10.99
CA GLU A 478 -15.25 -0.68 10.24
C GLU A 478 -14.87 -0.22 8.83
N VAL A 479 -15.44 -0.84 7.80
CA VAL A 479 -15.17 -0.47 6.41
C VAL A 479 -16.37 0.28 5.83
N TYR A 480 -16.13 1.48 5.32
CA TYR A 480 -17.12 2.27 4.59
C TYR A 480 -16.73 2.33 3.12
N SER A 481 -17.55 1.75 2.26
CA SER A 481 -17.24 1.69 0.83
C SER A 481 -18.49 1.44 0.01
N PHE A 482 -18.41 1.70 -1.30
CA PHE A 482 -19.52 1.39 -2.19
C PHE A 482 -19.56 -0.11 -2.50
N LEU A 483 -20.70 -0.76 -2.25
CA LEU A 483 -20.82 -2.22 -2.30
C LEU A 483 -20.40 -2.83 -3.65
N HIS A 484 -20.66 -2.13 -4.76
CA HIS A 484 -20.31 -2.59 -6.11
C HIS A 484 -18.82 -2.46 -6.43
N ASN A 485 -18.09 -1.61 -5.71
CA ASN A 485 -16.66 -1.34 -5.90
C ASN A 485 -15.87 -1.66 -4.63
N THR A 486 -16.20 -2.78 -4.00
CA THR A 486 -15.53 -3.28 -2.79
C THR A 486 -15.12 -4.73 -2.98
N ALA A 487 -13.87 -5.05 -2.66
CA ALA A 487 -13.41 -6.45 -2.65
C ALA A 487 -14.19 -7.26 -1.60
N ARG A 488 -14.71 -8.43 -2.00
CA ARG A 488 -15.47 -9.31 -1.08
C ARG A 488 -14.65 -9.75 0.12
N ASP A 489 -13.37 -10.00 -0.09
CA ASP A 489 -12.44 -10.42 0.97
C ASP A 489 -12.23 -9.31 2.01
N LEU A 490 -12.30 -8.04 1.60
CA LEU A 490 -12.23 -6.89 2.51
C LEU A 490 -13.48 -6.83 3.41
N ILE A 491 -14.66 -7.05 2.83
CA ILE A 491 -15.93 -7.11 3.58
C ILE A 491 -15.88 -8.24 4.61
N GLN A 492 -15.34 -9.40 4.24
CA GLN A 492 -15.23 -10.55 5.13
C GLN A 492 -14.19 -10.36 6.24
N ALA A 493 -13.11 -9.62 5.97
CA ALA A 493 -12.05 -9.35 6.95
C ALA A 493 -12.47 -8.31 8.01
N ALA A 494 -13.27 -7.31 7.60
CA ALA A 494 -13.77 -6.25 8.47
C ALA A 494 -14.63 -6.81 9.63
N ASP A 495 -14.68 -6.09 10.75
CA ASP A 495 -15.63 -6.43 11.83
C ASP A 495 -17.04 -6.02 11.44
N GLU A 496 -17.19 -4.85 10.82
CA GLU A 496 -18.45 -4.38 10.25
C GLU A 496 -18.21 -3.66 8.91
N HIS A 497 -19.14 -3.84 7.97
CA HIS A 497 -19.15 -3.14 6.69
C HIS A 497 -20.38 -2.24 6.60
N PHE A 498 -20.14 -0.98 6.27
CA PHE A 498 -21.16 0.05 6.10
C PHE A 498 -21.18 0.50 4.64
N PRO A 499 -22.17 0.05 3.84
CA PRO A 499 -22.25 0.45 2.45
C PRO A 499 -22.52 1.95 2.33
N ILE A 500 -21.74 2.62 1.47
CA ILE A 500 -22.02 4.01 1.09
C ILE A 500 -23.22 4.01 0.14
N ASP A 501 -24.32 4.58 0.60
CA ASP A 501 -25.57 4.71 -0.13
C ASP A 501 -25.92 6.17 -0.43
N ASP A 502 -27.07 6.38 -1.08
CA ASP A 502 -27.59 7.69 -1.47
C ASP A 502 -27.67 8.71 -0.33
N SER A 503 -27.77 8.29 0.94
CA SER A 503 -27.89 9.22 2.08
C SER A 503 -26.59 9.99 2.34
N LEU A 504 -25.45 9.37 1.99
CA LEU A 504 -24.11 9.92 2.10
C LEU A 504 -23.65 10.60 0.80
N LEU A 505 -24.51 10.68 -0.21
CA LEU A 505 -24.20 11.29 -1.50
C LEU A 505 -24.85 12.66 -1.66
N LEU A 506 -24.10 13.56 -2.29
CA LEU A 506 -24.58 14.80 -2.89
C LEU A 506 -24.95 14.47 -4.34
N ARG A 507 -26.25 14.42 -4.63
CA ARG A 507 -26.73 14.30 -6.01
C ARG A 507 -26.47 15.62 -6.74
N LEU A 508 -25.96 15.55 -7.97
CA LEU A 508 -25.77 16.70 -8.86
C LEU A 508 -27.10 17.20 -9.45
N ASN A 509 -28.15 17.29 -8.62
CA ASN A 509 -29.44 17.81 -9.05
C ASN A 509 -29.49 19.30 -8.75
N GLY A 510 -29.24 20.10 -9.80
CA GLY A 510 -29.96 21.32 -10.15
C GLY A 510 -30.02 22.53 -9.21
N ASP A 511 -29.94 22.38 -7.89
CA ASP A 511 -30.30 23.45 -6.96
C ASP A 511 -29.15 23.73 -5.99
N TYR A 512 -28.63 24.95 -6.12
CA TYR A 512 -27.62 25.62 -5.27
C TYR A 512 -26.20 25.04 -5.27
N ILE A 513 -25.52 25.14 -6.41
CA ILE A 513 -24.06 25.25 -6.43
C ILE A 513 -23.70 26.57 -7.13
N SER A 514 -23.01 27.46 -6.41
CA SER A 514 -22.61 28.77 -6.96
C SER A 514 -21.81 28.61 -8.25
N ALA A 515 -21.98 29.54 -9.21
CA ALA A 515 -21.31 29.49 -10.52
C ALA A 515 -19.77 29.33 -10.44
N ARG A 516 -19.17 29.70 -9.30
CA ARG A 516 -17.75 29.47 -8.96
C ARG A 516 -17.46 27.99 -8.70
N GLN A 517 -18.27 27.33 -7.89
CA GLN A 517 -18.14 25.90 -7.61
C GLN A 517 -18.52 25.03 -8.81
N GLN A 518 -19.39 25.53 -9.72
CA GLN A 518 -19.65 24.88 -11.01
C GLN A 518 -18.45 24.97 -11.96
N ARG A 519 -17.73 26.11 -11.97
CA ARG A 519 -16.47 26.26 -12.72
C ARG A 519 -15.35 25.40 -12.14
N GLU A 520 -15.17 25.44 -10.82
CA GLU A 520 -14.19 24.59 -10.11
C GLU A 520 -14.53 23.09 -10.29
N ALA A 521 -15.82 22.73 -10.37
CA ALA A 521 -16.28 21.36 -10.65
C ALA A 521 -16.06 20.91 -12.10
N ALA A 522 -16.26 21.80 -13.09
CA ALA A 522 -16.00 21.52 -14.50
C ALA A 522 -14.51 21.44 -14.80
N GLU A 523 -13.71 22.27 -14.13
CA GLU A 523 -12.25 22.27 -14.20
C GLU A 523 -11.70 20.99 -13.55
N ALA A 524 -12.11 20.64 -12.32
CA ALA A 524 -11.73 19.37 -11.68
C ALA A 524 -12.15 18.12 -12.48
N ALA A 525 -13.26 18.18 -13.22
CA ALA A 525 -13.73 17.08 -14.07
C ALA A 525 -12.87 16.88 -15.33
N ARG A 526 -12.45 17.98 -16.00
CA ARG A 526 -11.48 17.94 -17.11
C ARG A 526 -10.11 17.44 -16.66
N LEU A 527 -9.77 17.78 -15.43
CA LEU A 527 -8.47 17.53 -14.85
C LEU A 527 -8.28 16.07 -14.35
N ALA A 528 -9.37 15.38 -14.02
CA ALA A 528 -9.36 13.95 -13.72
C ALA A 528 -9.28 13.05 -14.98
N GLU A 529 -9.40 13.63 -16.17
CA GLU A 529 -9.43 12.92 -17.46
C GLU A 529 -8.01 12.60 -17.98
N VAL A 530 -6.98 13.28 -17.49
CA VAL A 530 -5.59 13.16 -17.99
C VAL A 530 -4.77 12.06 -17.26
N VAL A 531 -5.39 11.31 -16.34
CA VAL A 531 -4.67 10.48 -15.36
C VAL A 531 -4.57 8.98 -15.73
N GLN A 532 -4.81 8.57 -16.99
CA GLN A 532 -4.40 7.22 -17.43
C GLN A 532 -3.88 7.15 -18.88
N PRO A 533 -2.88 6.27 -19.16
CA PRO A 533 -2.54 5.84 -20.52
C PRO A 533 -3.71 5.06 -21.15
N PRO A 534 -3.77 4.94 -22.50
CA PRO A 534 -4.86 4.25 -23.18
C PRO A 534 -4.99 2.79 -22.70
N GLU A 535 -6.23 2.31 -22.63
CA GLU A 535 -6.55 0.91 -22.29
C GLU A 535 -5.72 -0.09 -23.12
N PRO A 536 -5.34 -1.25 -22.55
CA PRO A 536 -4.70 -2.29 -23.33
C PRO A 536 -5.65 -2.76 -24.43
N VAL A 537 -5.21 -2.58 -25.67
CA VAL A 537 -5.88 -3.01 -26.89
C VAL A 537 -6.28 -4.48 -26.73
N ARG A 538 -7.58 -4.77 -26.91
CA ARG A 538 -8.09 -6.15 -26.92
C ARG A 538 -7.30 -6.95 -27.96
N LEU A 539 -6.91 -8.18 -27.61
CA LEU A 539 -6.13 -9.13 -28.42
C LEU A 539 -6.74 -9.53 -29.79
N GLY A 540 -7.72 -8.79 -30.30
CA GLY A 540 -8.27 -8.90 -31.67
C GLY A 540 -7.73 -7.88 -32.68
N GLU A 541 -6.96 -6.86 -32.28
CA GLU A 541 -6.49 -5.80 -33.20
C GLU A 541 -5.00 -5.90 -33.60
N VAL A 542 -4.27 -6.90 -33.11
CA VAL A 542 -2.84 -7.11 -33.45
C VAL A 542 -2.64 -7.66 -34.87
N ALA A 543 -3.70 -7.97 -35.61
CA ALA A 543 -3.61 -8.52 -36.97
C ALA A 543 -3.49 -7.47 -38.09
N ARG A 544 -3.52 -6.16 -37.79
CA ARG A 544 -3.42 -5.11 -38.83
C ARG A 544 -2.14 -4.27 -38.84
N VAL A 545 -1.24 -4.45 -37.86
CA VAL A 545 -0.02 -3.63 -37.76
C VAL A 545 1.22 -4.35 -38.30
N THR A 546 1.14 -5.65 -38.59
CA THR A 546 2.26 -6.44 -39.15
C THR A 546 2.45 -6.32 -40.67
N GLU A 547 1.64 -5.53 -41.39
CA GLU A 547 1.79 -5.33 -42.84
C GLU A 547 2.49 -4.03 -43.27
N LEU A 548 2.85 -3.14 -42.35
CA LEU A 548 3.43 -1.82 -42.68
C LEU A 548 4.92 -1.63 -42.31
N ALA A 549 5.62 -2.68 -41.89
CA ALA A 549 7.05 -2.63 -41.54
C ALA A 549 7.96 -3.49 -42.43
N ARG A 550 7.70 -3.53 -43.75
CA ARG A 550 8.71 -3.95 -44.74
C ARG A 550 9.24 -2.71 -45.46
N SER A 551 10.28 -2.09 -44.91
CA SER A 551 11.15 -1.20 -45.69
C SER A 551 12.12 -2.03 -46.54
N PRO A 552 12.50 -1.55 -47.74
CA PRO A 552 13.22 -2.31 -48.75
C PRO A 552 14.71 -2.47 -48.43
N GLU A 553 15.29 -3.60 -48.88
CA GLU A 553 16.72 -3.91 -48.80
C GLU A 553 17.58 -2.84 -49.50
N PRO A 554 18.79 -2.53 -48.97
CA PRO A 554 19.72 -1.64 -49.64
C PRO A 554 20.43 -2.36 -50.81
N ALA A 555 20.49 -1.68 -51.95
CA ALA A 555 21.22 -2.13 -53.14
C ALA A 555 22.75 -2.20 -52.91
N PRO A 556 23.47 -3.09 -53.62
CA PRO A 556 24.91 -3.23 -53.47
C PRO A 556 25.68 -2.08 -54.14
N VAL A 557 26.75 -1.63 -53.48
CA VAL A 557 27.67 -0.60 -53.98
C VAL A 557 28.66 -1.26 -54.96
N GLU A 558 28.65 -0.83 -56.22
CA GLU A 558 29.69 -1.14 -57.19
C GLU A 558 30.93 -0.27 -56.94
N GLU A 559 32.08 -0.92 -56.76
CA GLU A 559 33.39 -0.30 -56.91
C GLU A 559 33.66 -0.02 -58.39
N GLY A 560 33.81 1.25 -58.76
CA GLY A 560 34.15 1.68 -60.11
C GLY A 560 35.09 2.89 -60.09
N LYS A 561 36.34 2.63 -60.45
CA LYS A 561 37.45 3.58 -60.70
C LYS A 561 37.05 4.87 -61.40
N GLY A 562 37.69 5.98 -61.01
CA GLY A 562 37.72 7.23 -61.77
C GLY A 562 38.17 8.41 -60.93
#